data_AF-A0A433VD24-F1
#
_entry.id   AF-A0A433VD24-F1
#
_cell.length_a   1.000
_cell.length_b   1.000
_cell.length_c   1.000
_cell.angle_alpha   90.00
_cell.angle_beta   90.00
_cell.angle_gamma   90.00
#
_symmetry.space_group_name_H-M   'P 1'
#
loop_
_entity.id
_entity.type
_entity.pdbx_description
1 polymer ?
#
loop_
_entity_poly.entity_id
_entity_poly.type
_entity_poly.pdbx_seq_one_letter_code
_entity_poly.pdbx_strand_id
1 'polypeptide(L)'
;MPKKSQSNSQGNIKLGVSLGSRIFEALTETEISQLLDELFGILSEEQQLTALAKLQPDTKATLTEILDPSPTVEPEKTAKTQPTSLAKYAQTWSELWLEWNQVIRFASEEEGKYIVQERHWEEPYFDNCTFVEDLEEIATKMKPLVKTAFENGFGYDDGFAISLLEAESEISDGIPDWMEIQDGIHLEAAITHCLLEWEWLLAQEQGQDGFKFANNIREWEENLSTLV
;
A
#
# COMPACT_ATOMS: atom_id res chain seq x y z
N MET A 1 -54.91 38.63 -15.41
CA MET A 1 -53.61 39.15 -14.93
C MET A 1 -53.67 39.31 -13.41
N PRO A 2 -52.61 39.13 -12.61
CA PRO A 2 -51.45 38.21 -12.64
C PRO A 2 -51.51 37.25 -11.39
N LYS A 3 -50.77 36.13 -11.28
CA LYS A 3 -49.37 36.02 -10.86
C LYS A 3 -48.92 34.55 -10.93
N LYS A 4 -47.77 34.35 -11.59
CA LYS A 4 -46.64 33.43 -11.32
C LYS A 4 -46.89 32.22 -10.40
N SER A 5 -46.64 31.03 -10.96
CA SER A 5 -45.83 29.99 -10.29
C SER A 5 -44.93 29.34 -11.33
N GLN A 6 -43.78 29.98 -11.59
CA GLN A 6 -42.61 29.24 -12.08
C GLN A 6 -42.08 28.47 -10.88
N SER A 7 -42.25 27.15 -10.92
CA SER A 7 -41.63 26.24 -9.96
C SER A 7 -40.13 26.22 -10.25
N ASN A 8 -39.37 26.85 -9.36
CA ASN A 8 -37.94 26.64 -9.21
C ASN A 8 -37.73 25.19 -8.77
N SER A 9 -37.39 24.29 -9.70
CA SER A 9 -36.63 23.09 -9.34
C SER A 9 -35.17 23.50 -9.36
N GLN A 10 -34.69 23.96 -8.20
CA GLN A 10 -33.29 24.18 -7.92
C GLN A 10 -32.49 22.96 -8.39
N GLY A 11 -31.55 23.21 -9.28
CA GLY A 11 -30.53 22.25 -9.65
C GLY A 11 -29.89 21.71 -8.38
N ASN A 12 -29.84 20.39 -8.30
CA ASN A 12 -29.11 19.63 -7.32
C ASN A 12 -27.63 20.01 -7.45
N ILE A 13 -27.16 20.99 -6.67
CA ILE A 13 -25.76 21.39 -6.64
C ILE A 13 -25.01 20.24 -6.00
N LYS A 14 -24.38 19.42 -6.84
CA LYS A 14 -23.30 18.51 -6.45
C LYS A 14 -22.38 19.28 -5.50
N LEU A 15 -22.17 18.78 -4.28
CA LEU A 15 -21.17 19.27 -3.33
C LEU A 15 -19.88 19.59 -4.11
N GLY A 16 -19.58 20.88 -4.21
CA GLY A 16 -18.59 21.40 -5.13
C GLY A 16 -17.20 20.89 -4.77
N VAL A 17 -16.52 20.31 -5.76
CA VAL A 17 -15.11 19.94 -5.70
C VAL A 17 -14.31 21.14 -5.18
N SER A 18 -13.49 20.92 -4.14
CA SER A 18 -12.75 21.99 -3.48
C SER A 18 -11.79 22.70 -4.45
N LEU A 19 -11.44 23.96 -4.19
CA LEU A 19 -10.44 24.66 -5.03
C LEU A 19 -9.11 23.90 -5.06
N GLY A 20 -8.67 23.35 -3.92
CA GLY A 20 -7.46 22.54 -3.84
C GLY A 20 -7.52 21.30 -4.74
N SER A 21 -8.64 20.57 -4.72
CA SER A 21 -8.86 19.41 -5.59
C SER A 21 -8.81 19.79 -7.08
N ARG A 22 -9.41 20.93 -7.45
CA ARG A 22 -9.36 21.44 -8.83
C ARG A 22 -7.96 21.83 -9.28
N ILE A 23 -7.14 22.35 -8.37
CA ILE A 23 -5.73 22.68 -8.64
C ILE A 23 -4.93 21.39 -8.83
N PHE A 24 -5.11 20.42 -7.94
CA PHE A 24 -4.41 19.13 -8.01
C PHE A 24 -4.74 18.35 -9.28
N GLU A 25 -5.99 18.36 -9.74
CA GLU A 25 -6.40 17.71 -11.00
C GLU A 25 -5.89 18.44 -12.26
N ALA A 26 -5.62 19.74 -12.17
CA ALA A 26 -5.31 20.57 -13.33
C ALA A 26 -3.80 20.82 -13.55
N LEU A 27 -3.00 20.65 -12.49
CA LEU A 27 -1.58 20.95 -12.50
C LEU A 27 -0.74 19.68 -12.31
N THR A 28 0.44 19.68 -12.89
CA THR A 28 1.46 18.66 -12.65
C THR A 28 2.10 18.82 -11.27
N GLU A 29 2.71 17.75 -10.74
CA GLU A 29 3.45 17.80 -9.47
C GLU A 29 4.52 18.90 -9.45
N THR A 30 5.22 19.09 -10.57
CA THR A 30 6.23 20.16 -10.72
C THR A 30 5.62 21.55 -10.60
N GLU A 31 4.47 21.79 -11.23
CA GLU A 31 3.78 23.09 -11.15
C GLU A 31 3.22 23.34 -9.75
N ILE A 32 2.73 22.29 -9.07
CA ILE A 32 2.29 22.37 -7.67
C ILE A 32 3.47 22.68 -6.76
N SER A 33 4.63 22.02 -6.95
CA SER A 33 5.85 22.30 -6.18
C SER A 33 6.28 23.74 -6.34
N GLN A 34 6.35 24.25 -7.58
CA GLN A 34 6.72 25.64 -7.84
C GLN A 34 5.74 26.63 -7.23
N LEU A 35 4.43 26.34 -7.30
CA LEU A 35 3.42 27.17 -6.66
C LEU A 35 3.62 27.22 -5.14
N LEU A 36 3.93 26.08 -4.51
CA LEU A 36 4.20 26.02 -3.08
C LEU A 36 5.48 26.80 -2.73
N ASP A 37 6.56 26.65 -3.49
CA ASP A 37 7.82 27.37 -3.27
C ASP A 37 7.63 28.89 -3.31
N GLU A 38 6.91 29.39 -4.32
CA GLU A 38 6.61 30.82 -4.47
C GLU A 38 5.70 31.32 -3.34
N LEU A 39 4.69 30.54 -2.94
CA LEU A 39 3.79 30.90 -1.83
C LEU A 39 4.55 30.98 -0.50
N PHE A 40 5.36 29.98 -0.18
CA PHE A 40 6.18 29.98 1.05
C PHE A 40 7.29 31.04 1.00
N GLY A 41 7.79 31.41 -0.18
CA GLY A 41 8.72 32.52 -0.36
C GLY A 41 8.11 33.92 -0.13
N ILE A 42 6.81 34.09 -0.40
CA ILE A 42 6.10 35.38 -0.26
C ILE A 42 5.51 35.58 1.14
N LEU A 43 5.03 34.51 1.78
CA LEU A 43 4.36 34.59 3.08
C LEU A 43 5.38 34.90 4.20
N SER A 44 5.03 35.82 5.11
CA SER A 44 5.84 36.03 6.32
C SER A 44 5.73 34.84 7.27
N GLU A 45 6.72 34.66 8.14
CA GLU A 45 6.77 33.57 9.13
C GLU A 45 5.49 33.49 9.99
N GLU A 46 4.95 34.64 10.43
CA GLU A 46 3.68 34.71 11.16
C GLU A 46 2.47 34.21 10.35
N GLN A 47 2.44 34.51 9.04
CA GLN A 47 1.38 34.06 8.14
C GLN A 47 1.49 32.56 7.84
N GLN A 48 2.72 32.04 7.70
CA GLN A 48 2.98 30.61 7.55
C GLN A 48 2.50 29.85 8.79
N LEU A 49 2.87 30.29 9.99
CA LEU A 49 2.41 29.68 11.24
C LEU A 49 0.88 29.71 11.38
N THR A 50 0.25 30.82 10.99
CA THR A 50 -1.22 30.96 11.01
C THR A 50 -1.90 30.00 10.01
N ALA A 51 -1.31 29.81 8.83
CA ALA A 51 -1.80 28.87 7.84
C ALA A 51 -1.64 27.41 8.31
N LEU A 52 -0.46 27.05 8.82
CA LEU A 52 -0.16 25.73 9.38
C LEU A 52 -1.06 25.36 10.56
N ALA A 53 -1.43 26.32 11.40
CA ALA A 53 -2.32 26.09 12.55
C ALA A 53 -3.73 25.61 12.15
N LYS A 54 -4.15 25.79 10.90
CA LYS A 54 -5.46 25.34 10.39
C LYS A 54 -5.43 23.94 9.76
N LEU A 55 -4.24 23.35 9.61
CA LEU A 55 -4.07 22.02 9.02
C LEU A 55 -4.32 20.92 10.05
N GLN A 56 -4.52 19.70 9.57
CA GLN A 56 -4.58 18.53 10.44
C GLN A 56 -3.27 18.36 11.22
N PRO A 57 -3.30 17.85 12.46
CA PRO A 57 -2.13 17.82 13.34
C PRO A 57 -0.89 17.17 12.72
N ASP A 58 -1.08 16.04 12.03
CA ASP A 58 -0.01 15.28 11.38
C ASP A 58 0.59 16.03 10.17
N THR A 59 -0.25 16.58 9.30
CA THR A 59 0.18 17.42 8.17
C THR A 59 0.92 18.67 8.66
N LYS A 60 0.43 19.28 9.74
CA LYS A 60 1.09 20.43 10.38
C LYS A 60 2.47 20.04 10.92
N ALA A 61 2.58 18.92 11.65
CA ALA A 61 3.85 18.45 12.18
C ALA A 61 4.86 18.19 11.06
N THR A 62 4.45 17.48 10.02
CA THR A 62 5.26 17.18 8.83
C THR A 62 5.78 18.46 8.17
N LEU A 63 4.90 19.43 7.89
CA LEU A 63 5.31 20.69 7.27
C LEU A 63 6.20 21.56 8.18
N THR A 64 6.00 21.49 9.50
CA THR A 64 6.84 22.21 10.46
C THR A 64 8.28 21.65 10.43
N GLU A 65 8.43 20.33 10.37
CA GLU A 65 9.74 19.65 10.27
C GLU A 65 10.44 19.95 8.93
N ILE A 66 9.68 20.06 7.84
CA ILE A 66 10.22 20.45 6.52
C ILE A 66 10.74 21.90 6.53
N LEU A 67 10.01 22.82 7.16
CA LEU A 67 10.32 24.25 7.16
C LEU A 67 11.43 24.64 8.15
N ASP A 68 11.49 23.97 9.31
CA ASP A 68 12.56 24.14 10.29
C ASP A 68 13.24 22.79 10.53
N PRO A 69 14.22 22.40 9.68
CA PRO A 69 15.01 21.20 9.89
C PRO A 69 15.96 21.44 11.08
N SER A 70 15.42 21.38 12.30
CA SER A 70 16.19 21.50 13.52
C SER A 70 17.31 20.45 13.56
N PRO A 71 18.57 20.83 13.84
CA PRO A 71 19.67 19.89 14.01
C PRO A 71 19.66 19.33 15.44
N THR A 72 18.83 18.32 15.70
CA THR A 72 18.67 17.69 17.02
C THR A 72 18.40 16.19 16.73
N VAL A 73 19.24 15.18 17.01
CA VAL A 73 20.46 14.92 17.79
C VAL A 73 21.18 13.72 17.13
N GLU A 74 22.52 13.72 17.11
CA GLU A 74 23.48 12.61 16.87
C GLU A 74 23.36 11.70 15.61
N PRO A 75 24.48 11.49 14.86
CA PRO A 75 24.47 10.66 13.67
C PRO A 75 24.69 9.18 14.04
N GLU A 76 23.64 8.51 14.51
CA GLU A 76 23.56 7.07 14.28
C GLU A 76 23.04 6.84 12.86
N LYS A 77 23.62 5.85 12.16
CA LYS A 77 23.44 5.59 10.73
C LYS A 77 22.03 5.13 10.39
N THR A 78 21.07 6.04 10.36
CA THR A 78 19.78 5.84 9.69
C THR A 78 19.65 6.91 8.62
N ALA A 79 19.41 6.49 7.39
CA ALA A 79 19.16 7.36 6.26
C ALA A 79 18.16 8.45 6.68
N LYS A 80 18.42 9.71 6.31
CA LYS A 80 17.50 10.83 6.58
C LYS A 80 16.16 10.53 5.90
N THR A 81 15.24 9.90 6.60
CA THR A 81 13.88 9.67 6.13
C THR A 81 13.24 11.04 5.98
N GLN A 82 12.75 11.38 4.80
CA GLN A 82 12.05 12.65 4.62
C GLN A 82 10.78 12.66 5.50
N PRO A 83 10.41 13.82 6.08
CA PRO A 83 9.20 13.93 6.87
C PRO A 83 8.00 13.52 6.01
N THR A 84 7.32 12.44 6.40
CA THR A 84 6.20 11.88 5.65
C THR A 84 4.98 11.86 6.55
N SER A 85 3.87 12.43 6.07
CA SER A 85 2.62 12.45 6.81
C SER A 85 2.04 11.05 6.94
N LEU A 86 1.31 10.79 8.02
CA LEU A 86 0.56 9.56 8.23
C LEU A 86 -0.42 9.28 7.08
N ALA A 87 -1.00 10.35 6.51
CA ALA A 87 -1.86 10.23 5.34
C ALA A 87 -1.11 9.72 4.09
N LYS A 88 0.14 10.17 3.88
CA LYS A 88 0.96 9.67 2.77
C LYS A 88 1.41 8.23 3.02
N TYR A 89 1.71 7.86 4.27
CA TYR A 89 1.95 6.46 4.64
C TYR A 89 0.75 5.56 4.31
N ALA A 90 -0.46 5.96 4.69
CA ALA A 90 -1.69 5.21 4.37
C ALA A 90 -1.89 5.07 2.85
N GLN A 91 -1.66 6.15 2.10
CA GLN A 91 -1.74 6.12 0.64
C GLN A 91 -0.73 5.13 0.05
N THR A 92 0.55 5.24 0.40
CA THR A 92 1.60 4.35 -0.12
C THR A 92 1.35 2.90 0.26
N TRP A 93 0.90 2.63 1.49
CA TRP A 93 0.50 1.28 1.91
C TRP A 93 -0.62 0.71 1.02
N SER A 94 -1.67 1.50 0.77
CA SER A 94 -2.78 1.08 -0.10
C SER A 94 -2.36 0.89 -1.56
N GLU A 95 -1.46 1.72 -2.08
CA GLU A 95 -0.93 1.58 -3.44
C GLU A 95 -0.13 0.28 -3.59
N LEU A 96 0.71 -0.06 -2.61
CA LEU A 96 1.48 -1.31 -2.61
C LEU A 96 0.57 -2.55 -2.56
N TRP A 97 -0.51 -2.53 -1.76
CA TRP A 97 -1.48 -3.63 -1.76
C TRP A 97 -2.23 -3.75 -3.09
N LEU A 98 -2.51 -2.63 -3.77
CA LEU A 98 -3.08 -2.66 -5.10
C LEU A 98 -2.12 -3.28 -6.11
N GLU A 99 -0.83 -2.96 -6.05
CA GLU A 99 0.21 -3.60 -6.87
C GLU A 99 0.31 -5.10 -6.58
N TRP A 100 0.29 -5.49 -5.30
CA TRP A 100 0.30 -6.88 -4.86
C TRP A 100 -0.86 -7.69 -5.46
N ASN A 101 -2.09 -7.16 -5.34
CA ASN A 101 -3.28 -7.80 -5.89
C ASN A 101 -3.28 -7.83 -7.43
N GLN A 102 -2.64 -6.86 -8.09
CA GLN A 102 -2.46 -6.92 -9.54
C GLN A 102 -1.53 -8.06 -9.95
N VAL A 103 -0.45 -8.29 -9.20
CA VAL A 103 0.46 -9.42 -9.44
C VAL A 103 -0.28 -10.76 -9.32
N ILE A 104 -1.06 -10.95 -8.25
CA ILE A 104 -1.88 -12.17 -8.05
C ILE A 104 -2.84 -12.37 -9.22
N ARG A 105 -3.59 -11.33 -9.59
CA ARG A 105 -4.54 -11.40 -10.71
C ARG A 105 -3.86 -11.77 -12.04
N PHE A 106 -2.65 -11.27 -12.29
CA PHE A 106 -1.90 -11.66 -13.50
C PHE A 106 -1.41 -13.11 -13.44
N ALA A 107 -1.20 -13.67 -12.25
CA ALA A 107 -0.83 -15.07 -12.04
C ALA A 107 -2.01 -16.03 -12.23
N SER A 108 -3.23 -15.59 -11.97
CA SER A 108 -4.45 -16.37 -12.24
C SER A 108 -4.93 -16.30 -13.69
N GLU A 109 -4.20 -15.65 -14.60
CA GLU A 109 -4.57 -15.58 -16.02
C GLU A 109 -3.98 -16.78 -16.79
N GLU A 110 -4.84 -17.57 -17.46
CA GLU A 110 -4.47 -18.79 -18.22
C GLU A 110 -3.43 -18.54 -19.33
N GLU A 111 -3.43 -17.35 -19.93
CA GLU A 111 -2.42 -16.88 -20.90
C GLU A 111 -1.65 -15.67 -20.35
N GLY A 112 -1.55 -15.58 -19.02
CA GLY A 112 -0.93 -14.48 -18.29
C GLY A 112 0.58 -14.42 -18.43
N LYS A 113 1.18 -13.32 -17.95
CA LYS A 113 2.63 -13.08 -18.09
C LYS A 113 3.52 -14.11 -17.37
N TYR A 114 2.94 -14.91 -16.48
CA TYR A 114 3.65 -15.95 -15.72
C TYR A 114 3.47 -17.35 -16.33
N ILE A 115 2.73 -17.49 -17.43
CA ILE A 115 2.60 -18.73 -18.17
C ILE A 115 3.62 -18.72 -19.30
N VAL A 116 4.72 -19.46 -19.12
CA VAL A 116 5.88 -19.38 -20.01
C VAL A 116 6.01 -20.67 -20.81
N GLN A 117 6.28 -20.50 -22.10
CA GLN A 117 6.69 -21.57 -23.00
C GLN A 117 7.97 -21.14 -23.70
N GLU A 118 9.13 -21.58 -23.21
CA GLU A 118 10.44 -21.16 -23.77
C GLU A 118 10.57 -21.57 -25.25
N ARG A 119 10.01 -22.74 -25.59
CA ARG A 119 10.06 -23.31 -26.94
C ARG A 119 8.72 -23.88 -27.32
N HIS A 120 8.33 -23.68 -28.57
CA HIS A 120 7.03 -24.12 -29.11
C HIS A 120 6.75 -25.63 -29.06
N TRP A 121 7.74 -26.46 -28.70
CA TRP A 121 7.61 -27.92 -28.55
C TRP A 121 7.64 -28.38 -27.09
N GLU A 122 7.89 -27.47 -26.14
CA GLU A 122 7.86 -27.73 -24.71
C GLU A 122 6.47 -27.39 -24.18
N GLU A 123 6.03 -28.08 -23.13
CA GLU A 123 4.77 -27.76 -22.49
C GLU A 123 4.91 -26.41 -21.74
N PRO A 124 3.91 -25.51 -21.80
CA PRO A 124 3.93 -24.31 -20.98
C PRO A 124 3.96 -24.67 -19.49
N TYR A 125 4.61 -23.84 -18.69
CA TYR A 125 4.67 -24.00 -17.25
C TYR A 125 4.44 -22.65 -16.55
N PHE A 126 4.06 -22.72 -15.28
CA PHE A 126 3.94 -21.54 -14.43
C PHE A 126 5.33 -21.11 -13.95
N ASP A 127 5.77 -19.92 -14.33
CA ASP A 127 7.03 -19.31 -13.91
C ASP A 127 6.91 -18.74 -12.49
N ASN A 128 6.99 -19.64 -11.50
CA ASN A 128 6.92 -19.32 -10.08
C ASN A 128 8.06 -18.38 -9.64
N CYS A 129 9.22 -18.45 -10.28
CA CYS A 129 10.35 -17.56 -9.99
C CYS A 129 9.98 -16.09 -10.29
N THR A 130 9.54 -15.80 -11.51
CA THR A 130 9.16 -14.42 -11.89
C THR A 130 7.97 -13.91 -11.07
N PHE A 131 7.01 -14.78 -10.74
CA PHE A 131 5.89 -14.43 -9.86
C PHE A 131 6.35 -14.02 -8.44
N VAL A 132 7.23 -14.82 -7.83
CA VAL A 132 7.76 -14.54 -6.48
C VAL A 132 8.64 -13.28 -6.49
N GLU A 133 9.48 -13.10 -7.52
CA GLU A 133 10.32 -11.90 -7.66
C GLU A 133 9.50 -10.61 -7.70
N ASP A 134 8.39 -10.60 -8.44
CA ASP A 134 7.49 -9.44 -8.53
C ASP A 134 6.81 -9.14 -7.18
N LEU A 135 6.37 -10.17 -6.44
CA LEU A 135 5.82 -10.01 -5.08
C LEU A 135 6.89 -9.54 -4.09
N GLU A 136 8.11 -10.05 -4.19
CA GLU A 136 9.23 -9.70 -3.31
C GLU A 136 9.67 -8.24 -3.50
N GLU A 137 9.62 -7.70 -4.72
CA GLU A 137 9.89 -6.28 -4.97
C GLU A 137 8.89 -5.39 -4.22
N ILE A 138 7.61 -5.77 -4.23
CA ILE A 138 6.54 -5.06 -3.51
C ILE A 138 6.73 -5.20 -2.00
N ALA A 139 6.98 -6.42 -1.52
CA ALA A 139 7.22 -6.70 -0.09
C ALA A 139 8.43 -5.95 0.45
N THR A 140 9.48 -5.77 -0.36
CA THR A 140 10.65 -4.95 0.00
C THR A 140 10.28 -3.49 0.30
N LYS A 141 9.31 -2.94 -0.44
CA LYS A 141 8.76 -1.59 -0.22
C LYS A 141 7.80 -1.54 0.97
N MET A 142 7.02 -2.61 1.19
CA MET A 142 6.09 -2.74 2.32
C MET A 142 6.81 -2.90 3.65
N LYS A 143 7.91 -3.66 3.70
CA LYS A 143 8.67 -4.01 4.90
C LYS A 143 8.89 -2.84 5.90
N PRO A 144 9.43 -1.67 5.51
CA PRO A 144 9.63 -0.57 6.45
C PRO A 144 8.31 0.07 6.94
N LEU A 145 7.18 -0.24 6.32
CA LEU A 145 5.86 0.34 6.61
C LEU A 145 5.00 -0.55 7.52
N VAL A 146 5.29 -1.86 7.58
CA VAL A 146 4.47 -2.88 8.26
C VAL A 146 4.05 -2.46 9.66
N LYS A 147 5.03 -2.15 10.52
CA LYS A 147 4.76 -1.74 11.90
C LYS A 147 3.89 -0.49 12.00
N THR A 148 4.23 0.55 11.23
CA THR A 148 3.47 1.81 11.20
C THR A 148 2.06 1.58 10.70
N ALA A 149 1.88 0.74 9.68
CA ALA A 149 0.58 0.39 9.12
C ALA A 149 -0.29 -0.35 10.13
N PHE A 150 0.28 -1.31 10.86
CA PHE A 150 -0.40 -2.04 11.92
C PHE A 150 -0.84 -1.11 13.05
N GLU A 151 0.08 -0.33 13.62
CA GLU A 151 -0.18 0.57 14.76
C GLU A 151 -1.24 1.64 14.46
N ASN A 152 -1.41 2.02 13.18
CA ASN A 152 -2.38 3.02 12.74
C ASN A 152 -3.63 2.41 12.10
N GLY A 153 -3.79 1.09 12.13
CA GLY A 153 -4.97 0.40 11.62
C GLY A 153 -5.18 0.59 10.12
N PHE A 154 -4.10 0.64 9.34
CA PHE A 154 -4.17 0.61 7.88
C PHE A 154 -4.47 -0.82 7.42
N GLY A 155 -5.70 -1.26 7.70
CA GLY A 155 -6.13 -2.63 7.49
C GLY A 155 -6.14 -3.02 6.02
N TYR A 156 -5.52 -4.15 5.72
CA TYR A 156 -6.05 -5.13 4.79
C TYR A 156 -6.82 -6.13 5.67
N ASP A 157 -8.09 -6.37 5.39
CA ASP A 157 -9.06 -6.94 6.36
C ASP A 157 -8.64 -8.29 6.96
N ASP A 158 -7.75 -9.03 6.30
CA ASP A 158 -7.43 -10.42 6.66
C ASP A 158 -5.91 -10.70 6.88
N GLY A 159 -5.05 -9.68 6.82
CA GLY A 159 -3.60 -9.84 7.06
C GLY A 159 -2.82 -10.53 5.93
N PHE A 160 -1.51 -10.73 6.13
CA PHE A 160 -0.61 -11.30 5.10
C PHE A 160 -0.84 -12.79 4.91
N ALA A 161 -1.10 -13.54 5.98
CA ALA A 161 -1.28 -14.99 5.89
C ALA A 161 -2.49 -15.37 5.03
N ILE A 162 -3.63 -14.72 5.26
CA ILE A 162 -4.85 -14.98 4.50
C ILE A 162 -4.68 -14.51 3.05
N SER A 163 -4.09 -13.33 2.82
CA SER A 163 -3.84 -12.86 1.46
C SER A 163 -3.00 -13.83 0.63
N LEU A 164 -1.98 -14.48 1.22
CA LEU A 164 -1.16 -15.48 0.53
C LEU A 164 -1.93 -16.78 0.24
N LEU A 165 -2.74 -17.25 1.19
CA LEU A 165 -3.58 -18.45 0.99
C LEU A 165 -4.67 -18.22 -0.07
N GLU A 166 -5.27 -17.03 -0.07
CA GLU A 166 -6.23 -16.64 -1.10
C GLU A 166 -5.57 -16.51 -2.48
N ALA A 167 -4.35 -15.94 -2.53
CA ALA A 167 -3.58 -15.85 -3.77
C ALA A 167 -3.29 -17.23 -4.36
N GLU A 168 -2.86 -18.20 -3.54
CA GLU A 168 -2.63 -19.57 -3.98
C GLU A 168 -3.90 -20.19 -4.57
N SER A 169 -5.03 -20.06 -3.88
CA SER A 169 -6.33 -20.56 -4.37
C SER A 169 -6.74 -19.88 -5.68
N GLU A 170 -6.61 -18.55 -5.78
CA GLU A 170 -6.98 -17.79 -6.98
C GLU A 170 -6.12 -18.18 -8.18
N ILE A 171 -4.82 -18.39 -7.97
CA ILE A 171 -3.90 -18.83 -9.02
C ILE A 171 -4.23 -20.25 -9.45
N SER A 172 -4.39 -21.18 -8.50
CA SER A 172 -4.71 -22.58 -8.79
C SER A 172 -6.04 -22.74 -9.53
N ASP A 173 -7.05 -21.92 -9.20
CA ASP A 173 -8.35 -21.94 -9.88
C ASP A 173 -8.30 -21.27 -11.27
N GLY A 174 -7.34 -20.38 -11.48
CA GLY A 174 -7.19 -19.59 -12.71
C GLY A 174 -6.37 -20.27 -13.80
N ILE A 175 -5.44 -21.16 -13.43
CA ILE A 175 -4.59 -21.91 -14.37
C ILE A 175 -5.23 -23.25 -14.76
N PRO A 176 -4.84 -23.86 -15.89
CA PRO A 176 -5.38 -25.15 -16.29
C PRO A 176 -5.04 -26.28 -15.31
N ASP A 177 -5.98 -27.20 -15.05
CA ASP A 177 -5.81 -28.36 -14.13
C ASP A 177 -4.58 -29.25 -14.41
N TRP A 178 -4.06 -29.23 -15.64
CA TRP A 178 -2.87 -30.02 -16.01
C TRP A 178 -1.56 -29.32 -15.66
N MET A 179 -1.59 -28.03 -15.33
CA MET A 179 -0.45 -27.20 -15.01
C MET A 179 -0.23 -27.18 -13.49
N GLU A 180 0.65 -28.04 -13.03
CA GLU A 180 1.04 -28.10 -11.62
C GLU A 180 2.08 -27.01 -11.29
N ILE A 181 1.93 -26.35 -10.14
CA ILE A 181 2.96 -25.47 -9.59
C ILE A 181 4.00 -26.36 -8.89
N GLN A 182 5.09 -26.70 -9.59
CA GLN A 182 6.10 -27.61 -9.04
C GLN A 182 6.72 -27.06 -7.74
N ASP A 183 6.75 -27.90 -6.71
CA ASP A 183 7.32 -27.62 -5.37
C ASP A 183 6.69 -26.43 -4.61
N GLY A 184 5.53 -25.94 -5.08
CA GLY A 184 4.80 -24.84 -4.49
C GLY A 184 5.45 -23.47 -4.71
N ILE A 185 4.94 -22.47 -3.98
CA ILE A 185 5.42 -21.08 -4.04
C ILE A 185 6.35 -20.84 -2.85
N HIS A 186 7.65 -20.77 -3.11
CA HIS A 186 8.63 -20.45 -2.08
C HIS A 186 8.68 -18.95 -1.82
N LEU A 187 8.36 -18.54 -0.60
CA LEU A 187 8.40 -17.13 -0.21
C LEU A 187 9.84 -16.65 0.00
N GLU A 188 10.15 -15.47 -0.52
CA GLU A 188 11.42 -14.80 -0.29
C GLU A 188 11.45 -14.00 1.02
N ALA A 189 12.58 -13.36 1.29
CA ALA A 189 12.93 -12.85 2.61
C ALA A 189 12.06 -11.66 3.05
N ALA A 190 11.70 -10.75 2.14
CA ALA A 190 10.88 -9.60 2.44
C ALA A 190 9.42 -10.01 2.63
N ILE A 191 8.87 -10.87 1.76
CA ILE A 191 7.52 -11.43 1.94
C ILE A 191 7.42 -12.14 3.29
N THR A 192 8.36 -13.03 3.58
CA THR A 192 8.41 -13.76 4.86
C THR A 192 8.50 -12.80 6.04
N HIS A 193 9.28 -11.73 5.92
CA HIS A 193 9.39 -10.74 6.98
C HIS A 193 8.08 -9.98 7.22
N CYS A 194 7.43 -9.50 6.16
CA CYS A 194 6.15 -8.80 6.26
C CYS A 194 5.08 -9.70 6.90
N LEU A 195 5.01 -10.96 6.47
CA LEU A 195 4.15 -11.99 7.05
C LEU A 195 4.43 -12.15 8.55
N LEU A 196 5.66 -12.50 8.92
CA LEU A 196 6.00 -12.80 10.30
C LEU A 196 5.83 -11.58 11.22
N GLU A 197 6.19 -10.38 10.76
CA GLU A 197 6.05 -9.16 11.56
C GLU A 197 4.58 -8.78 11.76
N TRP A 198 3.77 -8.77 10.69
CA TRP A 198 2.35 -8.44 10.79
C TRP A 198 1.60 -9.44 11.69
N GLU A 199 1.80 -10.72 11.46
CA GLU A 199 1.13 -11.77 12.21
C GLU A 199 1.59 -11.83 13.66
N TRP A 200 2.86 -11.52 13.93
CA TRP A 200 3.36 -11.38 15.29
C TRP A 200 2.68 -10.22 16.02
N LEU A 201 2.55 -9.06 15.38
CA LEU A 201 1.86 -7.89 15.94
C LEU A 201 0.38 -8.21 16.23
N LEU A 202 -0.29 -8.92 15.32
CA LEU A 202 -1.66 -9.39 15.51
C LEU A 202 -1.78 -10.37 16.69
N ALA A 203 -0.86 -11.32 16.80
CA ALA A 203 -0.80 -12.27 17.91
C ALA A 203 -0.58 -11.56 19.25
N GLN A 204 0.29 -10.55 19.29
CA GLN A 204 0.53 -9.72 20.47
C GLN A 204 -0.72 -8.93 20.90
N GLU A 205 -1.44 -8.33 19.96
CA GLU A 205 -2.70 -7.62 20.23
C GLU A 205 -3.77 -8.56 20.81
N GLN A 206 -3.82 -9.80 20.32
CA GLN A 206 -4.72 -10.84 20.82
C GLN A 206 -4.24 -11.48 22.15
N GLY A 207 -3.11 -11.05 22.71
CA GLY A 207 -2.54 -11.59 23.94
C GLY A 207 -2.04 -13.03 23.80
N GLN A 208 -1.70 -13.47 22.58
CA GLN A 208 -1.09 -14.77 22.34
C GLN A 208 0.38 -14.76 22.75
N ASP A 209 0.88 -15.91 23.19
CA ASP A 209 2.30 -16.10 23.49
C ASP A 209 3.08 -16.60 22.26
N GLY A 210 4.42 -16.57 22.35
CA GLY A 210 5.29 -17.01 21.26
C GLY A 210 5.12 -18.49 20.89
N PHE A 211 4.58 -19.33 21.78
CA PHE A 211 4.34 -20.75 21.48
C PHE A 211 3.11 -20.92 20.59
N LYS A 212 2.02 -20.19 20.86
CA LYS A 212 0.86 -20.17 19.96
C LYS A 212 1.22 -19.61 18.60
N PHE A 213 1.99 -18.53 18.56
CA PHE A 213 2.46 -17.96 17.31
C PHE A 213 3.31 -18.95 16.49
N ALA A 214 4.25 -19.66 17.14
CA ALA A 214 5.05 -20.68 16.46
C ALA A 214 4.20 -21.85 15.93
N ASN A 215 3.12 -22.22 16.63
CA ASN A 215 2.18 -23.22 16.12
C ASN A 215 1.42 -22.71 14.87
N ASN A 216 0.99 -21.44 14.87
CA ASN A 216 0.33 -20.84 13.70
C ASN A 216 1.27 -20.82 12.49
N ILE A 217 2.54 -20.48 12.67
CA ILE A 217 3.55 -20.52 11.59
C ILE A 217 3.65 -21.93 11.00
N ARG A 218 3.69 -22.97 11.85
CA ARG A 218 3.73 -24.36 11.40
C ARG A 218 2.45 -24.74 10.64
N GLU A 219 1.28 -24.29 11.11
CA GLU A 219 0.02 -24.52 10.40
C GLU A 219 -0.02 -23.83 9.03
N TRP A 220 0.53 -22.61 8.91
CA TRP A 220 0.67 -21.93 7.63
C TRP A 220 1.66 -22.63 6.70
N GLU A 221 2.82 -23.07 7.21
CA GLU A 221 3.79 -23.86 6.45
C GLU A 221 3.15 -25.16 5.95
N GLU A 222 2.42 -25.87 6.81
CA GLU A 222 1.70 -27.09 6.43
C GLU A 222 0.63 -26.81 5.37
N ASN A 223 -0.18 -25.75 5.52
CA ASN A 223 -1.22 -25.41 4.54
C ASN A 223 -0.64 -24.97 3.19
N LEU A 224 0.36 -24.09 3.17
CA LEU A 224 1.06 -23.66 1.96
C LEU A 224 1.85 -24.81 1.30
N SER A 225 2.18 -25.87 2.04
CA SER A 225 2.87 -27.06 1.51
C SER A 225 1.93 -28.19 1.09
N THR A 226 0.63 -28.13 1.44
CA THR A 226 -0.34 -29.22 1.20
C THR A 226 -1.43 -28.89 0.20
N LEU A 227 -1.51 -27.64 -0.25
CA LEU A 227 -2.44 -27.18 -1.29
C LEU A 227 -1.87 -27.30 -2.72
N VAL A 228 -0.69 -27.91 -2.86
CA VAL A 228 0.01 -28.23 -4.11
C VAL A 228 -0.04 -29.73 -4.40
#